data_AF-A0A094DK95-F1
#
_entry.id   AF-A0A094DK95-F1
#
_cell.length_a   1.000
_cell.length_b   1.000
_cell.length_c   1.000
_cell.angle_alpha   90.00
_cell.angle_beta   90.00
_cell.angle_gamma   90.00
#
_symmetry.space_group_name_H-M   'P 1'
#
loop_
_entity.id
_entity.type
_entity.pdbx_description
1 polymer ?
#
loop_
_entity_poly.entity_id
_entity_poly.type
_entity_poly.pdbx_seq_one_letter_code
_entity_poly.pdbx_strand_id
1 'polypeptide(L)'
;MSRRDTPAERSRNCDVVSQSPRLPPSGHAPEGRTTGTTPSHPLHTADATIDIRGEVTLLDPPTCVWRLRAGYSANEPSLETYPGGCEFQPWRLHKVGLLKFVAWSPNAPGPTSSRTARMTKLICIVGVTGNQGGSVAQRFLRDPNYRVRGITRHPSSTAAQALAAQGVEVVAADLDDAQTLISAFAGANLVFSVTNYWEPFFRPDCRARAQELGVGCRRYAYDVEVRQGRNIADAVMSTADSLDENGFIASTLSHAGTCSGGKFEELYHFHAKADVFPGYLDEKYPGLAGKTSYVHTGYFMSSYKLLPAAYLGKQADGTFQMSLPTTPDASIPHLAVNADMGNFVYAVSQMPPGKKYMAAGSECSWSEFIRLWSRQTGVSAKYKQVSIEEFSALAPDEAFGAEAGDMFAYSSDPGYDGGDRTLLKAEDIRKAGIECPMTSLEEYMRKEDWSAILGQ
;
A
#
# COMPACT_ATOMS: atom_id res chain seq x y z
N MET A 1 -60.27 10.08 -27.39
CA MET A 1 -58.80 10.23 -27.50
C MET A 1 -58.47 11.70 -27.34
N SER A 2 -58.19 12.12 -26.10
CA SER A 2 -57.90 13.50 -25.73
C SER A 2 -56.75 13.53 -24.75
N ARG A 3 -55.83 14.47 -25.00
CA ARG A 3 -54.78 14.96 -24.11
C ARG A 3 -55.37 15.59 -22.84
N ARG A 4 -54.56 15.64 -21.78
CA ARG A 4 -54.14 16.82 -21.00
C ARG A 4 -54.13 16.65 -19.47
N ASP A 5 -53.01 17.12 -18.94
CA ASP A 5 -52.80 17.92 -17.73
C ASP A 5 -52.76 17.26 -16.33
N THR A 6 -51.58 17.45 -15.70
CA THR A 6 -51.28 17.53 -14.27
C THR A 6 -52.25 18.39 -13.47
N PRO A 7 -52.26 18.28 -12.12
CA PRO A 7 -51.66 19.38 -11.34
C PRO A 7 -50.95 18.99 -10.03
N ALA A 8 -50.26 20.00 -9.51
CA ALA A 8 -49.39 20.03 -8.35
C ALA A 8 -50.09 20.11 -6.97
N GLU A 9 -49.25 19.93 -5.94
CA GLU A 9 -49.29 20.48 -4.56
C GLU A 9 -50.38 20.05 -3.56
N ARG A 10 -49.91 19.56 -2.39
CA ARG A 10 -50.15 20.22 -1.09
C ARG A 10 -49.29 19.66 0.05
N SER A 11 -48.60 20.59 0.71
CA SER A 11 -47.94 20.52 2.02
C SER A 11 -48.86 20.10 3.17
N ARG A 12 -48.32 19.38 4.17
CA ARG A 12 -48.64 19.58 5.60
C ARG A 12 -47.45 19.24 6.50
N ASN A 13 -47.05 20.23 7.29
CA ASN A 13 -46.29 20.11 8.54
C ASN A 13 -47.06 19.25 9.56
N CYS A 14 -46.32 18.49 10.37
CA CYS A 14 -46.62 18.28 11.79
C CYS A 14 -45.29 18.03 12.52
N ASP A 15 -44.87 18.99 13.34
CA ASP A 15 -43.99 18.79 14.49
C ASP A 15 -44.61 17.79 15.48
N VAL A 16 -43.77 17.09 16.25
CA VAL A 16 -43.85 16.94 17.73
C VAL A 16 -42.89 15.84 18.24
N VAL A 17 -41.88 16.33 18.98
CA VAL A 17 -41.37 15.86 20.29
C VAL A 17 -40.45 14.63 20.38
N SER A 18 -39.22 14.97 20.79
CA SER A 18 -38.17 14.20 21.47
C SER A 18 -38.64 13.40 22.70
N GLN A 19 -38.20 12.15 22.86
CA GLN A 19 -37.85 11.58 24.18
C GLN A 19 -36.79 10.46 24.05
N SER A 20 -35.65 10.66 24.73
CA SER A 20 -34.62 9.64 24.99
C SER A 20 -35.03 8.72 26.14
N PRO A 21 -34.68 7.42 26.14
CA PRO A 21 -34.69 6.61 27.35
C PRO A 21 -33.31 6.60 28.04
N ARG A 22 -33.34 6.91 29.34
CA ARG A 22 -32.22 6.88 30.29
C ARG A 22 -31.92 5.45 30.75
N LEU A 23 -30.64 5.20 31.03
CA LEU A 23 -30.13 4.05 31.80
C LEU A 23 -30.69 4.01 33.22
N PRO A 24 -30.91 2.82 33.82
CA PRO A 24 -31.07 2.67 35.26
C PRO A 24 -29.73 2.36 35.98
N PRO A 25 -29.66 2.56 37.30
CA PRO A 25 -28.44 2.92 38.01
C PRO A 25 -27.69 1.75 38.67
N SER A 26 -26.44 2.06 39.02
CA SER A 26 -25.49 1.33 39.88
C SER A 26 -26.06 0.92 41.25
N GLY A 27 -25.83 -0.35 41.62
CA GLY A 27 -25.98 -0.86 42.99
C GLY A 27 -24.62 -1.06 43.66
N HIS A 28 -24.49 -0.56 44.89
CA HIS A 28 -23.31 -0.64 45.75
C HIS A 28 -23.34 -1.86 46.71
N ALA A 29 -22.12 -2.30 47.07
CA ALA A 29 -21.64 -2.88 48.36
C ALA A 29 -21.90 -4.39 48.65
N PRO A 30 -21.08 -5.07 49.51
CA PRO A 30 -20.06 -4.51 50.40
C PRO A 30 -18.67 -5.20 50.40
N GLU A 31 -17.83 -4.55 51.20
CA GLU A 31 -16.45 -4.82 51.62
C GLU A 31 -16.22 -6.23 52.20
N GLY A 32 -15.02 -6.75 51.94
CA GLY A 32 -14.40 -7.85 52.70
C GLY A 32 -12.92 -7.55 52.92
N ARG A 33 -12.57 -7.10 54.14
CA ARG A 33 -11.21 -6.96 54.66
C ARG A 33 -10.63 -8.32 55.06
N THR A 34 -9.38 -8.58 54.69
CA THR A 34 -8.40 -9.33 55.49
C THR A 34 -6.98 -8.87 55.09
N THR A 35 -6.34 -8.03 55.92
CA THR A 35 -5.07 -8.28 56.66
C THR A 35 -3.90 -8.75 55.79
N GLY A 36 -2.92 -7.89 55.47
CA GLY A 36 -1.68 -7.67 56.24
C GLY A 36 -0.65 -8.76 55.89
N THR A 37 0.51 -8.52 55.31
CA THR A 37 1.67 -7.77 55.86
C THR A 37 2.77 -7.61 54.79
N THR A 38 3.34 -6.41 54.69
CA THR A 38 4.67 -6.12 54.13
C THR A 38 5.78 -6.63 55.06
N PRO A 39 6.99 -6.89 54.51
CA PRO A 39 8.14 -6.13 55.01
C PRO A 39 9.07 -5.59 53.93
N SER A 40 9.73 -4.50 54.34
CA SER A 40 10.70 -3.63 53.70
C SER A 40 12.08 -4.24 53.44
N HIS A 41 12.65 -3.90 52.26
CA HIS A 41 14.06 -3.54 51.91
C HIS A 41 15.27 -4.33 52.50
N PRO A 42 16.31 -4.60 51.68
CA PRO A 42 17.27 -3.54 51.30
C PRO A 42 17.75 -3.53 49.84
N LEU A 43 18.24 -2.35 49.44
CA LEU A 43 19.01 -2.10 48.22
C LEU A 43 20.28 -2.96 48.18
N HIS A 44 20.52 -3.61 47.05
CA HIS A 44 21.86 -4.03 46.64
C HIS A 44 22.26 -3.28 45.36
N THR A 45 23.27 -2.41 45.51
CA THR A 45 24.13 -1.96 44.42
C THR A 45 24.95 -3.15 43.94
N ALA A 46 24.89 -3.46 42.64
CA ALA A 46 25.80 -4.38 41.99
C ALA A 46 26.55 -3.61 40.90
N ASP A 47 27.80 -3.26 41.21
CA ASP A 47 28.81 -2.91 40.22
C ASP A 47 29.11 -4.17 39.41
N ALA A 48 28.87 -4.12 38.10
CA ALA A 48 29.30 -5.16 37.17
C ALA A 48 30.57 -4.69 36.45
N THR A 49 31.71 -5.12 36.97
CA THR A 49 33.00 -5.11 36.25
C THR A 49 32.98 -6.28 35.26
N ILE A 50 32.98 -6.00 33.96
CA ILE A 50 33.15 -7.02 32.93
C ILE A 50 34.66 -7.20 32.69
N ASP A 51 35.18 -8.35 33.13
CA ASP A 51 36.48 -8.89 32.75
C ASP A 51 36.28 -9.73 31.48
N ILE A 52 37.00 -9.43 30.41
CA ILE A 52 36.97 -10.17 29.14
C ILE A 52 38.27 -10.96 29.04
N ARG A 53 38.20 -12.28 29.21
CA ARG A 53 39.24 -13.24 28.81
C ARG A 53 38.61 -14.49 28.19
N GLY A 54 39.14 -14.91 27.03
CA GLY A 54 38.82 -16.16 26.33
C GLY A 54 38.50 -15.90 24.85
N GLU A 55 39.52 -15.81 23.98
CA GLU A 55 40.04 -16.87 23.09
C GLU A 55 39.11 -17.27 21.93
N VAL A 56 39.48 -16.86 20.72
CA VAL A 56 38.90 -17.28 19.44
C VAL A 56 39.93 -18.15 18.73
N THR A 57 39.54 -19.40 18.45
CA THR A 57 40.33 -20.37 17.69
C THR A 57 40.16 -20.11 16.18
N LEU A 58 41.26 -19.84 15.49
CA LEU A 58 41.35 -19.75 14.04
C LEU A 58 41.64 -21.14 13.44
N LEU A 59 40.86 -21.53 12.44
CA LEU A 59 41.16 -22.63 11.52
C LEU A 59 41.21 -22.05 10.08
N ASP A 60 42.38 -22.14 9.47
CA ASP A 60 42.69 -21.96 8.04
C ASP A 60 42.79 -23.39 7.40
N PRO A 61 42.98 -23.66 6.07
CA PRO A 61 43.17 -22.80 4.87
C PRO A 61 42.38 -23.40 3.61
N PRO A 62 42.68 -23.15 2.29
CA PRO A 62 43.87 -22.50 1.72
C PRO A 62 43.79 -21.58 0.46
N THR A 63 44.73 -20.61 0.49
CA THR A 63 45.62 -20.06 -0.56
C THR A 63 45.09 -19.50 -1.88
N CYS A 64 45.39 -18.20 -2.14
CA CYS A 64 46.26 -17.82 -3.28
C CYS A 64 46.90 -16.43 -3.12
N VAL A 65 48.14 -16.33 -3.60
CA VAL A 65 49.14 -15.28 -3.41
C VAL A 65 49.04 -14.20 -4.49
N TRP A 66 49.15 -12.92 -4.14
CA TRP A 66 49.54 -11.86 -5.08
C TRP A 66 50.76 -11.09 -4.56
N ARG A 67 51.82 -11.10 -5.36
CA ARG A 67 53.08 -10.36 -5.15
C ARG A 67 52.90 -8.88 -5.54
N LEU A 68 53.35 -7.98 -4.67
CA LEU A 68 53.72 -6.61 -5.02
C LEU A 68 55.12 -6.63 -5.67
N ARG A 69 55.23 -6.09 -6.89
CA ARG A 69 56.50 -5.65 -7.47
C ARG A 69 56.36 -4.17 -7.84
N ALA A 70 57.09 -3.32 -7.12
CA ALA A 70 57.30 -1.93 -7.50
C ALA A 70 58.30 -1.89 -8.68
N GLY A 71 57.93 -1.20 -9.75
CA GLY A 71 58.80 -0.85 -10.86
C GLY A 71 58.58 0.61 -11.20
N TYR A 72 59.62 1.42 -11.04
CA TYR A 72 59.68 2.81 -11.50
C TYR A 72 59.72 2.85 -13.04
N SER A 73 58.96 3.75 -13.64
CA SER A 73 59.27 4.36 -14.93
C SER A 73 58.56 5.71 -15.04
N ALA A 74 59.35 6.76 -15.26
CA ALA A 74 58.91 8.11 -15.53
C ALA A 74 58.37 8.24 -16.97
N ASN A 75 57.35 9.08 -17.17
CA ASN A 75 57.33 10.13 -18.19
C ASN A 75 56.05 10.98 -18.06
N GLU A 76 56.23 12.28 -18.27
CA GLU A 76 55.28 13.40 -18.12
C GLU A 76 54.01 13.28 -18.99
N PRO A 77 52.99 14.13 -18.72
CA PRO A 77 52.85 15.27 -19.63
C PRO A 77 52.43 16.61 -18.98
N SER A 78 53.11 17.66 -19.44
CA SER A 78 52.64 19.01 -19.84
C SER A 78 51.43 19.66 -19.14
N LEU A 79 51.69 20.79 -18.48
CA LEU A 79 50.73 21.86 -18.21
C LEU A 79 51.10 23.09 -19.05
N GLU A 80 50.22 23.49 -19.97
CA GLU A 80 50.20 24.81 -20.59
C GLU A 80 49.09 25.67 -19.97
N THR A 81 49.46 26.94 -19.78
CA THR A 81 48.84 28.03 -19.00
C THR A 81 47.95 28.95 -19.85
N TYR A 82 46.84 29.52 -19.33
CA TYR A 82 46.64 30.94 -18.90
C TYR A 82 45.18 31.38 -19.27
N PRO A 83 44.66 32.59 -18.94
CA PRO A 83 44.68 33.39 -17.70
C PRO A 83 43.30 34.03 -17.33
N GLY A 84 43.19 34.54 -16.10
CA GLY A 84 42.19 35.54 -15.68
C GLY A 84 41.57 35.19 -14.31
N GLY A 85 41.69 35.94 -13.22
CA GLY A 85 42.15 37.31 -12.98
C GLY A 85 41.26 37.90 -11.87
N CYS A 86 41.81 37.96 -10.64
CA CYS A 86 41.55 38.83 -9.46
C CYS A 86 40.09 39.23 -9.09
N GLU A 87 39.66 39.36 -7.82
CA GLU A 87 40.31 40.04 -6.69
C GLU A 87 39.47 39.85 -5.40
N PHE A 88 40.09 39.62 -4.24
CA PHE A 88 39.43 39.79 -2.92
C PHE A 88 40.31 40.68 -2.05
N GLN A 89 39.69 41.73 -1.48
CA GLN A 89 40.32 42.81 -0.72
C GLN A 89 40.87 42.33 0.64
N PRO A 90 42.02 42.87 1.13
CA PRO A 90 42.60 42.50 2.40
C PRO A 90 41.99 43.29 3.58
N TRP A 91 41.49 42.59 4.59
CA TRP A 91 41.17 43.18 5.89
C TRP A 91 42.40 43.16 6.79
N ARG A 92 42.74 44.32 7.35
CA ARG A 92 43.87 44.58 8.24
C ARG A 92 43.68 43.87 9.58
N LEU A 93 44.67 43.07 9.99
CA LEU A 93 44.83 42.58 11.36
C LEU A 93 45.56 43.61 12.23
N HIS A 94 45.05 43.86 13.43
CA HIS A 94 45.78 44.53 14.51
C HIS A 94 46.02 43.54 15.66
N LYS A 95 47.23 43.65 16.20
CA LYS A 95 47.78 43.10 17.46
C LYS A 95 48.39 41.70 17.41
N VAL A 96 49.72 41.78 17.46
CA VAL A 96 50.76 40.77 17.68
C VAL A 96 50.58 40.13 19.06
N GLY A 97 50.50 38.80 19.08
CA GLY A 97 50.55 37.99 20.29
C GLY A 97 51.29 36.68 20.02
N LEU A 98 52.46 36.54 20.63
CA LEU A 98 53.23 35.32 20.91
C LEU A 98 53.22 34.21 19.83
N LEU A 99 54.23 34.20 18.95
CA LEU A 99 54.52 33.07 18.07
C LEU A 99 55.02 31.86 18.88
N LYS A 100 54.17 30.85 19.05
CA LYS A 100 54.61 29.45 19.23
C LYS A 100 54.73 28.83 17.85
N PHE A 101 55.93 28.41 17.46
CA PHE A 101 56.12 27.58 16.27
C PHE A 101 55.53 26.19 16.54
N VAL A 102 54.38 25.90 15.93
CA VAL A 102 53.86 24.55 15.77
C VAL A 102 54.18 24.14 14.34
N ALA A 103 55.01 23.10 14.18
CA ALA A 103 55.28 22.51 12.88
C ALA A 103 53.97 21.97 12.29
N TRP A 104 53.50 22.59 11.20
CA TRP A 104 52.35 22.14 10.44
C TRP A 104 52.78 21.03 9.48
N SER A 105 52.29 19.81 9.73
CA SER A 105 52.38 18.70 8.77
C SER A 105 51.11 18.71 7.91
N PRO A 106 51.19 18.75 6.56
CA PRO A 106 50.00 18.85 5.70
C PRO A 106 49.09 17.61 5.68
N ASN A 107 49.44 16.52 6.39
CA ASN A 107 48.73 15.24 6.28
C ASN A 107 48.35 14.66 7.66
N ALA A 108 47.56 15.38 8.43
CA ALA A 108 46.77 14.79 9.51
C ALA A 108 45.29 14.79 9.09
N PRO A 109 44.60 13.65 9.06
CA PRO A 109 43.16 13.63 8.80
C PRO A 109 42.47 14.45 9.90
N GLY A 110 41.78 15.52 9.50
CA GLY A 110 40.93 16.29 10.41
C GLY A 110 39.86 15.40 11.05
N PRO A 111 39.23 15.85 12.15
CA PRO A 111 38.15 15.11 12.78
C PRO A 111 37.13 14.78 11.69
N THR A 112 36.92 13.48 11.48
CA THR A 112 35.96 12.93 10.54
C THR A 112 34.68 13.74 10.66
N SER A 113 34.30 14.40 9.56
CA SER A 113 32.99 14.99 9.34
C SER A 113 31.98 14.10 10.07
N SER A 114 31.30 14.69 11.07
CA SER A 114 30.17 14.02 11.68
C SER A 114 29.28 13.61 10.52
N ARG A 115 29.15 12.30 10.34
CA ARG A 115 28.07 11.72 9.55
C ARG A 115 26.82 12.27 10.23
N THR A 116 26.27 13.36 9.70
CA THR A 116 24.93 13.82 10.06
C THR A 116 24.10 12.56 10.00
N ALA A 117 23.64 12.10 11.15
CA ALA A 117 22.76 10.95 11.20
C ALA A 117 21.58 11.36 10.33
N ARG A 118 21.51 10.83 9.09
CA ARG A 118 20.32 11.02 8.27
C ARG A 118 19.21 10.44 9.13
N MET A 119 18.32 11.31 9.59
CA MET A 119 17.13 10.88 10.30
C MET A 119 16.42 9.90 9.37
N THR A 120 16.36 8.64 9.79
CA THR A 120 15.74 7.58 9.00
C THR A 120 14.27 7.94 8.81
N LYS A 121 13.82 7.98 7.56
CA LYS A 121 12.43 8.33 7.23
C LYS A 121 11.49 7.25 7.76
N LEU A 122 10.29 7.63 8.15
CA LEU A 122 9.25 6.69 8.58
C LEU A 122 8.21 6.49 7.47
N ILE A 123 8.02 5.25 7.04
CA ILE A 123 6.83 4.85 6.27
C ILE A 123 5.81 4.18 7.20
N CYS A 124 4.58 4.69 7.20
CA CYS A 124 3.43 4.07 7.85
C CYS A 124 2.55 3.36 6.81
N ILE A 125 2.20 2.10 7.06
CA ILE A 125 1.52 1.23 6.10
C ILE A 125 0.20 0.75 6.71
N VAL A 126 -0.92 1.20 6.16
CA VAL A 126 -2.24 0.64 6.46
C VAL A 126 -2.39 -0.69 5.72
N GLY A 127 -3.03 -1.69 6.36
CA GLY A 127 -3.26 -3.00 5.75
C GLY A 127 -1.98 -3.82 5.59
N VAL A 128 -1.01 -3.65 6.49
CA VAL A 128 0.33 -4.26 6.41
C VAL A 128 0.31 -5.80 6.35
N THR A 129 -0.71 -6.44 6.92
CA THR A 129 -0.85 -7.90 6.91
C THR A 129 -1.54 -8.43 5.65
N GLY A 130 -2.02 -7.56 4.76
CA GLY A 130 -2.67 -7.91 3.50
C GLY A 130 -1.69 -7.96 2.32
N ASN A 131 -2.21 -8.31 1.14
CA ASN A 131 -1.40 -8.49 -0.07
C ASN A 131 -0.62 -7.23 -0.48
N GLN A 132 -1.31 -6.08 -0.51
CA GLN A 132 -0.70 -4.81 -0.92
C GLN A 132 0.28 -4.30 0.15
N GLY A 133 -0.21 -4.05 1.37
CA GLY A 133 0.60 -3.49 2.46
C GLY A 133 1.78 -4.38 2.85
N GLY A 134 1.62 -5.70 2.81
CA GLY A 134 2.71 -6.65 3.06
C GLY A 134 3.81 -6.52 2.01
N SER A 135 3.46 -6.43 0.72
CA SER A 135 4.42 -6.19 -0.35
C SER A 135 5.16 -4.86 -0.17
N VAL A 136 4.45 -3.79 0.19
CA VAL A 136 5.04 -2.48 0.51
C VAL A 136 6.03 -2.59 1.66
N ALA A 137 5.65 -3.23 2.77
CA ALA A 137 6.54 -3.41 3.91
C ALA A 137 7.82 -4.15 3.50
N GLN A 138 7.69 -5.26 2.77
CA GLN A 138 8.83 -6.06 2.30
C GLN A 138 9.80 -5.25 1.43
N ARG A 139 9.28 -4.35 0.58
CA ARG A 139 10.14 -3.53 -0.26
C ARG A 139 10.85 -2.44 0.53
N PHE A 140 10.15 -1.75 1.44
CA PHE A 140 10.74 -0.65 2.21
C PHE A 140 11.72 -1.14 3.28
N LEU A 141 11.57 -2.35 3.83
CA LEU A 141 12.55 -2.97 4.75
C LEU A 141 13.94 -3.15 4.11
N ARG A 142 14.03 -3.19 2.77
CA ARG A 142 15.31 -3.34 2.06
C ARG A 142 16.08 -2.02 1.93
N ASP A 143 15.43 -0.89 2.18
CA ASP A 143 16.08 0.42 2.11
C ASP A 143 16.44 0.91 3.52
N PRO A 144 17.74 1.02 3.86
CA PRO A 144 18.18 1.47 5.18
C PRO A 144 17.82 2.94 5.48
N ASN A 145 17.36 3.71 4.49
CA ASN A 145 16.86 5.06 4.71
C ASN A 145 15.45 5.09 5.31
N TYR A 146 14.75 3.95 5.39
CA TYR A 146 13.40 3.85 5.94
C TYR A 146 13.31 2.97 7.19
N ARG A 147 12.50 3.42 8.14
CA ARG A 147 11.85 2.60 9.17
C ARG A 147 10.44 2.29 8.71
N VAL A 148 9.99 1.06 8.95
CA VAL A 148 8.66 0.60 8.52
C VAL A 148 7.76 0.44 9.75
N ARG A 149 6.65 1.19 9.79
CA ARG A 149 5.57 1.00 10.76
C ARG A 149 4.37 0.37 10.06
N GLY A 150 3.99 -0.81 10.51
CA GLY A 150 2.84 -1.56 10.03
C GLY A 150 1.62 -1.35 10.92
N ILE A 151 0.49 -0.96 10.34
CA ILE A 151 -0.75 -0.69 11.08
C ILE A 151 -1.70 -1.89 10.90
N THR A 152 -2.18 -2.43 12.00
CA THR A 152 -3.14 -3.55 12.03
C THR A 152 -4.03 -3.47 13.26
N ARG A 153 -5.23 -4.08 13.19
CA ARG A 153 -6.11 -4.24 14.36
C ARG A 153 -5.60 -5.31 15.34
N HIS A 154 -4.81 -6.27 14.85
CA HIS A 154 -4.38 -7.43 15.63
C HIS A 154 -2.86 -7.64 15.58
N PRO A 155 -2.09 -6.88 16.38
CA PRO A 155 -0.62 -7.00 16.42
C PRO A 155 -0.12 -8.38 16.87
N SER A 156 -0.95 -9.13 17.60
CA SER A 156 -0.64 -10.49 18.06
C SER A 156 -0.93 -11.59 17.04
N SER A 157 -1.48 -11.27 15.87
CA SER A 157 -1.72 -12.26 14.81
C SER A 157 -0.41 -12.84 14.28
N THR A 158 -0.44 -14.08 13.79
CA THR A 158 0.75 -14.75 13.23
C THR A 158 1.42 -13.92 12.12
N ALA A 159 0.62 -13.31 11.23
CA ALA A 159 1.13 -12.46 10.16
C ALA A 159 1.82 -11.20 10.70
N ALA A 160 1.24 -10.56 11.71
CA ALA A 160 1.82 -9.38 12.35
C ALA A 160 3.12 -9.72 13.09
N GLN A 161 3.15 -10.82 13.85
CA GLN A 161 4.35 -11.29 14.54
C GLN A 161 5.46 -11.66 13.56
N ALA A 162 5.13 -12.28 12.42
CA ALA A 162 6.10 -12.57 11.37
C ALA A 162 6.70 -11.30 10.75
N LEU A 163 5.92 -10.23 10.59
CA LEU A 163 6.41 -8.93 10.13
C LEU A 163 7.28 -8.25 11.20
N ALA A 164 6.89 -8.32 12.47
CA ALA A 164 7.67 -7.79 13.57
C ALA A 164 9.05 -8.45 13.66
N ALA A 165 9.12 -9.78 13.49
CA ALA A 165 10.38 -10.52 13.45
C ALA A 165 11.32 -10.11 12.30
N GLN A 166 10.78 -9.47 11.25
CA GLN A 166 11.54 -8.94 10.11
C GLN A 166 11.93 -7.46 10.28
N GLY A 167 11.59 -6.84 11.41
CA GLY A 167 11.95 -5.45 11.72
C GLY A 167 10.85 -4.42 11.46
N VAL A 168 9.60 -4.85 11.17
CA VAL A 168 8.45 -3.92 11.11
C VAL A 168 8.01 -3.53 12.51
N GLU A 169 7.89 -2.22 12.76
CA GLU A 169 7.23 -1.70 13.96
C GLU A 169 5.71 -1.89 13.81
N VAL A 170 5.15 -2.94 14.41
CA VAL A 170 3.72 -3.22 14.32
C VAL A 170 2.95 -2.48 15.39
N VAL A 171 1.98 -1.65 14.98
CA VAL A 171 1.13 -0.85 15.89
C VAL A 171 -0.35 -1.21 15.73
N ALA A 172 -1.07 -1.15 16.86
CA ALA A 172 -2.52 -1.32 16.89
C ALA A 172 -3.22 -0.04 16.42
N ALA A 173 -4.08 -0.13 15.42
CA ALA A 173 -5.08 0.89 15.13
C ALA A 173 -6.30 0.27 14.44
N ASP A 174 -7.46 0.89 14.64
CA ASP A 174 -8.71 0.53 13.98
C ASP A 174 -9.09 1.61 12.97
N LEU A 175 -9.47 1.19 11.75
CA LEU A 175 -9.89 2.13 10.72
C LEU A 175 -11.22 2.82 11.05
N ASP A 176 -12.00 2.23 11.96
CA ASP A 176 -13.23 2.81 12.47
C ASP A 176 -13.01 3.78 13.65
N ASP A 177 -11.77 3.88 14.19
CA ASP A 177 -11.39 4.81 15.25
C ASP A 177 -10.25 5.74 14.82
N ALA A 178 -10.62 6.95 14.37
CA ALA A 178 -9.69 7.97 13.89
C ALA A 178 -8.60 8.36 14.91
N GLN A 179 -8.84 8.28 16.22
CA GLN A 179 -7.84 8.66 17.23
C GLN A 179 -6.67 7.66 17.28
N THR A 180 -6.98 6.38 17.08
CA THR A 180 -5.94 5.35 17.00
C THR A 180 -5.07 5.54 15.75
N LEU A 181 -5.65 6.00 14.64
CA LEU A 181 -4.93 6.30 13.40
C LEU A 181 -4.03 7.52 13.52
N ILE A 182 -4.49 8.60 14.16
CA ILE A 182 -3.67 9.80 14.41
C ILE A 182 -2.39 9.41 15.15
N SER A 183 -2.54 8.60 16.20
CA SER A 183 -1.41 8.10 16.98
C SER A 183 -0.47 7.21 16.15
N ALA A 184 -1.04 6.35 15.28
CA ALA A 184 -0.25 5.46 14.42
C ALA A 184 0.54 6.21 13.34
N PHE A 185 0.01 7.32 12.82
CA PHE A 185 0.67 8.13 11.79
C PHE A 185 1.68 9.14 12.32
N ALA A 186 1.79 9.33 13.64
CA ALA A 186 2.69 10.29 14.23
C ALA A 186 4.14 10.14 13.73
N GLY A 187 4.66 11.21 13.13
CA GLY A 187 6.03 11.31 12.62
C GLY A 187 6.25 10.65 11.24
N ALA A 188 5.19 10.27 10.53
CA ALA A 188 5.32 9.69 9.19
C ALA A 188 5.93 10.69 8.21
N ASN A 189 6.85 10.21 7.38
CA ASN A 189 7.32 10.93 6.18
C ASN A 189 6.59 10.44 4.92
N LEU A 190 6.20 9.16 4.93
CA LEU A 190 5.43 8.52 3.88
C LEU A 190 4.29 7.70 4.50
N VAL A 191 3.11 7.76 3.92
CA VAL A 191 1.98 6.92 4.26
C VAL A 191 1.54 6.15 3.01
N PHE A 192 1.41 4.83 3.13
CA PHE A 192 0.68 4.03 2.16
C PHE A 192 -0.67 3.62 2.76
N SER A 193 -1.77 3.94 2.07
CA SER A 193 -3.11 3.53 2.48
C SER A 193 -3.77 2.58 1.50
N VAL A 194 -4.49 1.62 2.06
CA VAL A 194 -5.41 0.73 1.34
C VAL A 194 -6.58 0.40 2.26
N THR A 195 -7.79 0.39 1.71
CA THR A 195 -9.01 -0.07 2.37
C THR A 195 -9.54 -1.33 1.69
N ASN A 196 -10.34 -2.10 2.42
CA ASN A 196 -10.82 -3.40 1.95
C ASN A 196 -12.35 -3.50 2.01
N TYR A 197 -13.02 -3.10 0.92
CA TYR A 197 -14.45 -3.34 0.68
C TYR A 197 -14.93 -4.77 1.03
N TRP A 198 -14.15 -5.78 0.64
CA TRP A 198 -14.59 -7.17 0.71
C TRP A 198 -14.65 -7.70 2.15
N GLU A 199 -13.94 -7.08 3.09
CA GLU A 199 -13.99 -7.48 4.49
C GLU A 199 -15.39 -7.28 5.11
N PRO A 200 -15.96 -6.07 5.17
CA PRO A 200 -17.32 -5.88 5.67
C PRO A 200 -18.36 -6.60 4.80
N PHE A 201 -18.09 -6.80 3.51
CA PHE A 201 -18.97 -7.57 2.64
C PHE A 201 -19.12 -9.04 3.08
N PHE A 202 -18.02 -9.72 3.42
CA PHE A 202 -18.03 -11.14 3.81
C PHE A 202 -18.24 -11.38 5.31
N ARG A 203 -18.07 -10.35 6.15
CA ARG A 203 -18.21 -10.46 7.60
C ARG A 203 -19.66 -10.73 8.03
N PRO A 204 -19.94 -11.82 8.79
CA PRO A 204 -21.30 -12.15 9.20
C PRO A 204 -21.99 -11.07 10.03
N ASP A 205 -21.25 -10.41 10.93
CA ASP A 205 -21.76 -9.32 11.78
C ASP A 205 -22.14 -8.09 10.95
N CYS A 206 -21.35 -7.78 9.92
CA CYS A 206 -21.65 -6.70 8.97
C CYS A 206 -22.87 -7.04 8.11
N ARG A 207 -23.03 -8.29 7.67
CA ARG A 207 -24.23 -8.74 6.94
C ARG A 207 -25.50 -8.67 7.79
N ALA A 208 -25.41 -9.11 9.04
CA ALA A 208 -26.53 -8.97 9.98
C ALA A 208 -26.90 -7.50 10.19
N ARG A 209 -25.89 -6.63 10.35
CA ARG A 209 -26.13 -5.19 10.50
C ARG A 209 -26.74 -4.55 9.27
N ALA A 210 -26.32 -4.93 8.06
CA ALA A 210 -26.91 -4.47 6.81
C ALA A 210 -28.41 -4.82 6.76
N GLN A 211 -28.77 -6.05 7.15
CA GLN A 211 -30.16 -6.51 7.22
C GLN A 211 -30.99 -5.72 8.24
N GLU A 212 -30.46 -5.48 9.45
CA GLU A 212 -31.13 -4.67 10.48
C GLU A 212 -31.42 -3.24 10.00
N LEU A 213 -30.52 -2.68 9.19
CA LEU A 213 -30.65 -1.34 8.62
C LEU A 213 -31.51 -1.29 7.35
N GLY A 214 -31.93 -2.45 6.83
CA GLY A 214 -32.68 -2.53 5.58
C GLY A 214 -31.89 -2.12 4.34
N VAL A 215 -30.56 -2.20 4.38
CA VAL A 215 -29.67 -1.87 3.25
C VAL A 215 -29.00 -3.14 2.70
N GLY A 216 -28.75 -3.18 1.39
CA GLY A 216 -28.03 -4.30 0.78
C GLY A 216 -26.59 -4.41 1.30
N CYS A 217 -26.07 -5.64 1.42
CA CYS A 217 -24.70 -5.87 1.92
C CYS A 217 -23.63 -5.17 1.06
N ARG A 218 -23.84 -5.08 -0.27
CA ARG A 218 -22.96 -4.35 -1.20
C ARG A 218 -22.85 -2.87 -0.81
N ARG A 219 -24.00 -2.23 -0.55
CA ARG A 219 -24.06 -0.83 -0.14
C ARG A 219 -23.49 -0.62 1.26
N TYR A 220 -23.80 -1.51 2.20
CA TYR A 220 -23.25 -1.43 3.55
C TYR A 220 -21.72 -1.49 3.55
N ALA A 221 -21.13 -2.39 2.76
CA ALA A 221 -19.68 -2.49 2.60
C ALA A 221 -19.07 -1.20 2.02
N TYR A 222 -19.74 -0.55 1.07
CA TYR A 222 -19.36 0.77 0.58
C TYR A 222 -19.37 1.82 1.69
N ASP A 223 -20.44 1.89 2.49
CA ASP A 223 -20.56 2.89 3.55
C ASP A 223 -19.47 2.71 4.63
N VAL A 224 -19.10 1.45 4.92
CA VAL A 224 -17.96 1.12 5.80
C VAL A 224 -16.64 1.57 5.18
N GLU A 225 -16.38 1.21 3.93
CA GLU A 225 -15.11 1.55 3.27
C GLU A 225 -14.92 3.06 3.13
N VAL A 226 -15.97 3.82 2.76
CA VAL A 226 -15.93 5.28 2.70
C VAL A 226 -15.60 5.87 4.07
N ARG A 227 -16.24 5.39 5.15
CA ARG A 227 -15.97 5.85 6.51
C ARG A 227 -14.50 5.62 6.90
N GLN A 228 -13.99 4.41 6.65
CA GLN A 228 -12.61 4.04 6.94
C GLN A 228 -11.61 4.87 6.13
N GLY A 229 -11.87 5.08 4.84
CA GLY A 229 -11.05 5.93 3.98
C GLY A 229 -11.02 7.39 4.45
N ARG A 230 -12.18 7.95 4.84
CA ARG A 230 -12.26 9.31 5.42
C ARG A 230 -11.48 9.42 6.72
N ASN A 231 -11.60 8.44 7.61
CA ASN A 231 -10.83 8.38 8.86
C ASN A 231 -9.31 8.35 8.58
N ILE A 232 -8.86 7.61 7.57
CA ILE A 232 -7.46 7.62 7.13
C ILE A 232 -7.06 9.02 6.65
N ALA A 233 -7.83 9.63 5.75
CA ALA A 233 -7.53 10.97 5.24
C ALA A 233 -7.46 12.02 6.36
N ASP A 234 -8.42 12.01 7.28
CA ASP A 234 -8.47 12.88 8.44
C ASP A 234 -7.25 12.68 9.36
N ALA A 235 -6.86 11.43 9.60
CA ALA A 235 -5.71 11.12 10.44
C ALA A 235 -4.37 11.47 9.77
N VAL A 236 -4.22 11.24 8.46
CA VAL A 236 -3.01 11.63 7.71
C VAL A 236 -2.83 13.15 7.70
N MET A 237 -3.92 13.92 7.68
CA MET A 237 -3.83 15.38 7.78
C MET A 237 -3.10 15.85 9.06
N SER A 238 -3.22 15.11 10.18
CA SER A 238 -2.52 15.43 11.43
C SER A 238 -0.99 15.29 11.36
N THR A 239 -0.47 14.65 10.30
CA THR A 239 0.97 14.46 10.06
C THR A 239 1.43 15.16 8.78
N ALA A 240 0.59 16.02 8.16
CA ALA A 240 0.87 16.63 6.86
C ALA A 240 2.18 17.45 6.82
N ASP A 241 2.58 18.04 7.95
CA ASP A 241 3.80 18.84 8.08
C ASP A 241 5.08 18.00 8.01
N SER A 242 5.04 16.73 8.42
CA SER A 242 6.19 15.83 8.37
C SER A 242 6.26 14.99 7.09
N LEU A 243 5.19 14.98 6.29
CA LEU A 243 5.14 14.27 5.02
C LEU A 243 6.10 14.90 4.00
N ASP A 244 6.83 14.03 3.29
CA ASP A 244 7.57 14.38 2.08
C ASP A 244 6.64 14.97 1.00
N GLU A 245 7.21 15.55 -0.05
CA GLU A 245 6.46 16.16 -1.16
C GLU A 245 5.46 15.20 -1.80
N ASN A 246 5.83 13.92 -1.96
CA ASN A 246 4.92 12.83 -2.38
C ASN A 246 4.71 11.82 -1.23
N GLY A 247 4.43 12.35 -0.05
CA GLY A 247 4.38 11.61 1.21
C GLY A 247 3.08 10.86 1.47
N PHE A 248 2.06 10.93 0.61
CA PHE A 248 0.86 10.12 0.75
C PHE A 248 0.55 9.34 -0.52
N ILE A 249 0.55 8.02 -0.45
CA ILE A 249 0.22 7.13 -1.56
C ILE A 249 -1.04 6.35 -1.21
N ALA A 250 -2.14 6.65 -1.88
CA ALA A 250 -3.42 6.01 -1.65
C ALA A 250 -3.74 4.98 -2.75
N SER A 251 -4.02 3.73 -2.34
CA SER A 251 -4.59 2.72 -3.23
C SER A 251 -6.06 3.04 -3.50
N THR A 252 -6.42 3.22 -4.77
CA THR A 252 -7.78 3.57 -5.19
C THR A 252 -8.16 2.91 -6.51
N LEU A 253 -9.35 3.20 -7.01
CA LEU A 253 -9.87 2.78 -8.32
C LEU A 253 -10.62 3.93 -8.98
N SER A 254 -11.03 3.77 -10.25
CA SER A 254 -11.82 4.76 -10.97
C SER A 254 -13.25 4.84 -10.43
N HIS A 255 -13.93 5.98 -10.55
CA HIS A 255 -15.36 6.05 -10.22
C HIS A 255 -16.21 5.49 -11.38
N ALA A 256 -16.61 4.22 -11.31
CA ALA A 256 -17.27 3.53 -12.41
C ALA A 256 -18.58 4.19 -12.89
N GLY A 257 -19.40 4.74 -11.99
CA GLY A 257 -20.62 5.47 -12.34
C GLY A 257 -20.34 6.68 -13.22
N THR A 258 -19.40 7.55 -12.83
CA THR A 258 -18.95 8.68 -13.63
C THR A 258 -18.30 8.24 -14.95
N CYS A 259 -17.34 7.32 -14.89
CA CYS A 259 -16.56 6.90 -16.06
C CYS A 259 -17.42 6.18 -17.12
N SER A 260 -18.48 5.49 -16.71
CA SER A 260 -19.40 4.79 -17.61
C SER A 260 -20.64 5.60 -18.02
N GLY A 261 -20.73 6.88 -17.64
CA GLY A 261 -21.91 7.70 -17.93
C GLY A 261 -23.19 7.20 -17.28
N GLY A 262 -23.11 6.61 -16.09
CA GLY A 262 -24.25 6.09 -15.33
C GLY A 262 -24.65 4.65 -15.67
N LYS A 263 -23.86 3.91 -16.46
CA LYS A 263 -24.16 2.51 -16.78
C LYS A 263 -23.90 1.57 -15.58
N PHE A 264 -22.90 1.87 -14.77
CA PHE A 264 -22.52 1.09 -13.58
C PHE A 264 -22.66 1.93 -12.32
N GLU A 265 -23.89 2.16 -11.85
CA GLU A 265 -24.17 2.98 -10.66
C GLU A 265 -23.91 2.24 -9.34
N GLU A 266 -23.84 0.91 -9.38
CA GLU A 266 -23.71 0.06 -8.19
C GLU A 266 -22.39 -0.71 -8.10
N LEU A 267 -21.36 -0.33 -8.86
CA LEU A 267 -20.02 -0.89 -8.70
C LEU A 267 -19.31 -0.28 -7.48
N TYR A 268 -19.83 -0.63 -6.31
CA TYR A 268 -19.58 -0.02 -5.02
C TYR A 268 -18.12 -0.07 -4.57
N HIS A 269 -17.39 -1.16 -4.80
CA HIS A 269 -15.98 -1.25 -4.38
C HIS A 269 -15.02 -0.37 -5.20
N PHE A 270 -15.46 0.11 -6.37
CA PHE A 270 -14.78 1.15 -7.13
C PHE A 270 -15.15 2.53 -6.61
N HIS A 271 -16.46 2.77 -6.41
CA HIS A 271 -16.98 4.05 -5.96
C HIS A 271 -16.44 4.43 -4.58
N ALA A 272 -16.48 3.53 -3.61
CA ALA A 272 -16.02 3.81 -2.25
C ALA A 272 -14.57 4.32 -2.20
N LYS A 273 -13.72 3.77 -3.07
CA LYS A 273 -12.32 4.18 -3.20
C LYS A 273 -12.20 5.55 -3.85
N ALA A 274 -12.86 5.76 -4.98
CA ALA A 274 -12.80 7.01 -5.73
C ALA A 274 -13.42 8.20 -4.96
N ASP A 275 -14.49 7.94 -4.22
CA ASP A 275 -15.21 8.92 -3.39
C ASP A 275 -14.37 9.43 -2.22
N VAL A 276 -13.36 8.67 -1.79
CA VAL A 276 -12.40 9.11 -0.78
C VAL A 276 -11.12 9.64 -1.43
N PHE A 277 -10.54 8.85 -2.32
CA PHE A 277 -9.25 9.09 -2.96
C PHE A 277 -9.44 9.09 -4.48
N PRO A 278 -9.59 10.24 -5.15
CA PRO A 278 -9.32 11.58 -4.62
C PRO A 278 -10.52 12.33 -3.99
N GLY A 279 -11.78 11.89 -4.18
CA GLY A 279 -12.98 12.72 -3.96
C GLY A 279 -13.00 13.55 -2.66
N TYR A 280 -13.10 12.89 -1.52
CA TYR A 280 -13.11 13.54 -0.20
C TYR A 280 -11.81 14.30 0.10
N LEU A 281 -10.66 13.75 -0.31
CA LEU A 281 -9.36 14.35 -0.04
C LEU A 281 -9.19 15.70 -0.76
N ASP A 282 -9.60 15.76 -2.03
CA ASP A 282 -9.55 16.97 -2.85
C ASP A 282 -10.50 18.05 -2.30
N GLU A 283 -11.71 17.67 -1.90
CA GLU A 283 -12.70 18.59 -1.34
C GLU A 283 -12.26 19.16 0.01
N LYS A 284 -11.81 18.31 0.92
CA LYS A 284 -11.57 18.68 2.32
C LYS A 284 -10.14 19.18 2.58
N TYR A 285 -9.15 18.59 1.94
CA TYR A 285 -7.73 18.84 2.23
C TYR A 285 -6.90 19.02 0.94
N PRO A 286 -7.14 20.08 0.14
CA PRO A 286 -6.44 20.29 -1.12
C PRO A 286 -4.91 20.39 -0.97
N GLY A 287 -4.42 20.86 0.19
CA GLY A 287 -2.98 20.87 0.50
C GLY A 287 -2.39 19.47 0.68
N LEU A 288 -3.13 18.55 1.30
CA LEU A 288 -2.73 17.14 1.43
C LEU A 288 -2.89 16.41 0.09
N ALA A 289 -3.96 16.69 -0.67
CA ALA A 289 -4.12 16.19 -2.03
C ALA A 289 -2.93 16.57 -2.93
N GLY A 290 -2.40 17.78 -2.79
CA GLY A 290 -1.18 18.24 -3.46
C GLY A 290 0.10 17.46 -3.10
N LYS A 291 0.10 16.69 -2.01
CA LYS A 291 1.17 15.76 -1.61
C LYS A 291 0.85 14.29 -1.88
N THR A 292 -0.26 14.02 -2.58
CA THR A 292 -0.82 12.67 -2.71
C THR A 292 -0.65 12.12 -4.12
N SER A 293 -0.29 10.83 -4.22
CA SER A 293 -0.36 10.05 -5.45
C SER A 293 -1.37 8.92 -5.31
N TYR A 294 -2.07 8.61 -6.39
CA TYR A 294 -3.13 7.61 -6.41
C TYR A 294 -2.71 6.40 -7.22
N VAL A 295 -2.70 5.23 -6.59
CA VAL A 295 -2.30 3.97 -7.24
C VAL A 295 -3.53 3.12 -7.46
N HIS A 296 -3.91 2.98 -8.73
CA HIS A 296 -4.84 1.96 -9.19
C HIS A 296 -4.10 0.64 -9.31
N THR A 297 -4.77 -0.46 -8.99
CA THR A 297 -4.20 -1.80 -9.12
C THR A 297 -4.86 -2.54 -10.26
N GLY A 298 -4.08 -3.21 -11.12
CA GLY A 298 -4.64 -4.20 -12.04
C GLY A 298 -5.27 -5.38 -11.29
N TYR A 299 -5.97 -6.24 -12.04
CA TYR A 299 -6.49 -7.49 -11.53
C TYR A 299 -5.35 -8.31 -10.92
N PHE A 300 -5.55 -8.74 -9.67
CA PHE A 300 -4.56 -9.63 -9.06
C PHE A 300 -4.54 -10.94 -9.83
N MET A 301 -3.36 -11.36 -10.27
CA MET A 301 -3.21 -12.61 -11.04
C MET A 301 -3.65 -13.83 -10.23
N SER A 302 -3.73 -13.72 -8.90
CA SER A 302 -4.23 -14.74 -7.98
C SER A 302 -5.76 -14.76 -7.82
N SER A 303 -6.50 -13.81 -8.41
CA SER A 303 -7.96 -13.67 -8.22
C SER A 303 -8.77 -14.86 -8.74
N TYR A 304 -8.20 -15.69 -9.61
CA TYR A 304 -8.84 -16.95 -10.03
C TYR A 304 -9.18 -17.87 -8.85
N LYS A 305 -8.48 -17.74 -7.72
CA LYS A 305 -8.73 -18.51 -6.49
C LYS A 305 -10.07 -18.15 -5.83
N LEU A 306 -10.59 -16.95 -6.09
CA LEU A 306 -11.88 -16.49 -5.53
C LEU A 306 -13.08 -17.00 -6.34
N LEU A 307 -12.88 -17.22 -7.65
CA LEU A 307 -13.92 -17.61 -8.60
C LEU A 307 -13.40 -18.71 -9.53
N PRO A 308 -13.00 -19.88 -9.00
CA PRO A 308 -12.35 -20.92 -9.80
C PRO A 308 -13.25 -21.43 -10.93
N ALA A 309 -14.56 -21.54 -10.69
CA ALA A 309 -15.53 -21.97 -11.70
C ALA A 309 -15.65 -20.98 -12.87
N ALA A 310 -15.57 -19.67 -12.61
CA ALA A 310 -15.65 -18.65 -13.66
C ALA A 310 -14.31 -18.46 -14.40
N TYR A 311 -13.18 -18.51 -13.68
CA TYR A 311 -11.86 -18.32 -14.30
C TYR A 311 -11.37 -19.55 -15.06
N LEU A 312 -11.49 -20.73 -14.45
CA LEU A 312 -10.87 -21.99 -14.89
C LEU A 312 -11.80 -23.17 -14.58
N GLY A 313 -13.05 -23.08 -15.06
CA GLY A 313 -14.05 -24.13 -14.85
C GLY A 313 -13.80 -25.35 -15.72
N LYS A 314 -13.61 -26.51 -15.09
CA LYS A 314 -13.40 -27.79 -15.80
C LYS A 314 -14.70 -28.26 -16.47
N GLN A 315 -14.60 -28.65 -17.73
CA GLN A 315 -15.69 -29.15 -18.55
C GLN A 315 -15.75 -30.68 -18.51
N ALA A 316 -16.89 -31.25 -18.91
CA ALA A 316 -17.10 -32.70 -18.92
C ALA A 316 -16.14 -33.46 -19.86
N ASP A 317 -15.63 -32.80 -20.90
CA ASP A 317 -14.65 -33.34 -21.85
C ASP A 317 -13.18 -33.20 -21.37
N GLY A 318 -12.98 -32.70 -20.15
CA GLY A 318 -11.65 -32.47 -19.57
C GLY A 318 -10.96 -31.18 -20.01
N THR A 319 -11.59 -30.38 -20.87
CA THR A 319 -11.11 -29.02 -21.20
C THR A 319 -11.49 -28.01 -20.11
N PHE A 320 -10.94 -26.81 -20.19
CA PHE A 320 -11.23 -25.72 -19.25
C PHE A 320 -11.91 -24.54 -19.97
N GLN A 321 -12.74 -23.81 -19.24
CA GLN A 321 -13.40 -22.61 -19.76
C GLN A 321 -13.26 -21.44 -18.78
N MET A 322 -12.92 -20.28 -19.33
CA MET A 322 -13.06 -18.99 -18.66
C MET A 322 -14.37 -18.35 -19.10
N SER A 323 -15.26 -18.05 -18.17
CA SER A 323 -16.62 -17.53 -18.40
C SER A 323 -16.80 -16.21 -17.67
N LEU A 324 -16.55 -15.08 -18.34
CA LEU A 324 -16.62 -13.74 -17.77
C LEU A 324 -17.50 -12.82 -18.61
N PRO A 325 -18.13 -11.78 -18.01
CA PRO A 325 -18.94 -10.81 -18.77
C PRO A 325 -18.11 -9.72 -19.47
N THR A 326 -16.79 -9.91 -19.57
CA THR A 326 -15.89 -9.01 -20.28
C THR A 326 -15.86 -9.33 -21.78
N THR A 327 -15.70 -8.33 -22.65
CA THR A 327 -15.45 -8.58 -24.07
C THR A 327 -14.10 -9.29 -24.27
N PRO A 328 -14.00 -10.26 -25.20
CA PRO A 328 -12.81 -11.10 -25.38
C PRO A 328 -11.49 -10.36 -25.60
N ASP A 329 -11.55 -9.16 -26.18
CA ASP A 329 -10.39 -8.37 -26.63
C ASP A 329 -10.12 -7.14 -25.75
N ALA A 330 -10.89 -6.93 -24.67
CA ALA A 330 -10.66 -5.82 -23.75
C ALA A 330 -9.25 -5.88 -23.16
N SER A 331 -8.55 -4.74 -23.10
CA SER A 331 -7.22 -4.66 -22.50
C SER A 331 -7.32 -4.69 -20.98
N ILE A 332 -6.76 -5.72 -20.32
CA ILE A 332 -6.85 -5.89 -18.87
C ILE A 332 -5.47 -5.75 -18.22
N PRO A 333 -5.30 -4.85 -17.23
CA PRO A 333 -4.08 -4.79 -16.44
C PRO A 333 -4.04 -5.94 -15.42
N HIS A 334 -2.97 -6.73 -15.44
CA HIS A 334 -2.74 -7.85 -14.53
C HIS A 334 -1.57 -7.55 -13.59
N LEU A 335 -1.72 -7.87 -12.31
CA LEU A 335 -0.76 -7.52 -11.25
C LEU A 335 -0.44 -8.73 -10.36
N ALA A 336 0.84 -9.06 -10.22
CA ALA A 336 1.32 -9.98 -9.18
C ALA A 336 1.49 -9.22 -7.85
N VAL A 337 0.37 -8.87 -7.21
CA VAL A 337 0.31 -7.88 -6.12
C VAL A 337 1.31 -8.11 -4.99
N ASN A 338 1.50 -9.34 -4.52
CA ASN A 338 2.42 -9.63 -3.43
C ASN A 338 3.89 -9.42 -3.84
N ALA A 339 4.23 -9.67 -5.10
CA ALA A 339 5.59 -9.50 -5.62
C ALA A 339 5.90 -8.05 -6.01
N ASP A 340 4.91 -7.33 -6.57
CA ASP A 340 5.16 -6.11 -7.31
C ASP A 340 4.66 -4.83 -6.64
N MET A 341 3.62 -4.89 -5.80
CA MET A 341 2.99 -3.68 -5.27
C MET A 341 3.99 -2.83 -4.47
N GLY A 342 4.86 -3.46 -3.70
CA GLY A 342 5.91 -2.75 -2.97
C GLY A 342 6.93 -2.07 -3.88
N ASN A 343 7.38 -2.74 -4.94
CA ASN A 343 8.30 -2.14 -5.92
C ASN A 343 7.66 -0.93 -6.59
N PHE A 344 6.39 -1.06 -6.97
CA PHE A 344 5.63 0.00 -7.61
C PHE A 344 5.43 1.20 -6.69
N VAL A 345 4.97 1.01 -5.46
CA VAL A 345 4.77 2.09 -4.47
C VAL A 345 6.08 2.78 -4.12
N TYR A 346 7.17 2.01 -3.95
CA TYR A 346 8.51 2.58 -3.72
C TYR A 346 9.00 3.43 -4.89
N ALA A 347 8.66 3.05 -6.13
CA ALA A 347 9.00 3.83 -7.31
C ALA A 347 8.12 5.09 -7.41
N VAL A 348 6.82 4.97 -7.14
CA VAL A 348 5.88 6.09 -7.08
C VAL A 348 6.29 7.12 -6.01
N SER A 349 6.77 6.70 -4.84
CA SER A 349 7.21 7.65 -3.80
C SER A 349 8.40 8.53 -4.21
N GLN A 350 9.09 8.21 -5.30
CA GLN A 350 10.18 8.99 -5.88
C GLN A 350 9.72 9.88 -7.05
N MET A 351 8.50 9.70 -7.53
CA MET A 351 7.89 10.54 -8.55
C MET A 351 7.33 11.84 -7.93
N PRO A 352 7.12 12.90 -8.74
CA PRO A 352 6.39 14.08 -8.30
C PRO A 352 4.97 13.74 -7.81
N PRO A 353 4.42 14.50 -6.85
CA PRO A 353 3.07 14.26 -6.32
C PRO A 353 1.96 14.61 -7.31
N GLY A 354 0.72 14.30 -6.94
CA GLY A 354 -0.49 14.68 -7.68
C GLY A 354 -0.75 13.84 -8.92
N LYS A 355 -0.12 12.67 -9.02
CA LYS A 355 -0.21 11.77 -10.18
C LYS A 355 -1.06 10.54 -9.88
N LYS A 356 -1.63 9.97 -10.93
CA LYS A 356 -2.40 8.72 -10.88
C LYS A 356 -1.65 7.65 -11.67
N TYR A 357 -1.68 6.44 -11.16
CA TYR A 357 -0.87 5.35 -11.67
C TYR A 357 -1.69 4.07 -11.84
N MET A 358 -1.31 3.22 -12.79
CA MET A 358 -1.80 1.85 -12.93
C MET A 358 -0.68 0.85 -12.63
N ALA A 359 -0.78 0.16 -11.49
CA ALA A 359 0.12 -0.92 -11.12
C ALA A 359 -0.26 -2.20 -11.87
N ALA A 360 0.52 -2.54 -12.89
CA ALA A 360 0.37 -3.77 -13.67
C ALA A 360 1.74 -4.27 -14.16
N GLY A 361 1.92 -5.60 -14.16
CA GLY A 361 3.09 -6.25 -14.73
C GLY A 361 2.87 -6.79 -16.15
N SER A 362 1.61 -6.94 -16.56
CA SER A 362 1.23 -7.22 -17.93
C SER A 362 -0.12 -6.60 -18.25
N GLU A 363 -0.35 -6.34 -19.52
CA GLU A 363 -1.63 -5.86 -20.02
C GLU A 363 -2.05 -6.72 -21.21
N CYS A 364 -3.10 -7.51 -21.04
CA CYS A 364 -3.61 -8.39 -22.08
C CYS A 364 -5.08 -8.71 -21.83
N SER A 365 -5.79 -9.19 -22.86
CA SER A 365 -7.18 -9.59 -22.68
C SER A 365 -7.34 -10.89 -21.90
N TRP A 366 -8.56 -11.17 -21.44
CA TRP A 366 -8.88 -12.45 -20.82
C TRP A 366 -8.75 -13.63 -21.80
N SER A 367 -8.99 -13.41 -23.09
CA SER A 367 -8.73 -14.42 -24.13
C SER A 367 -7.24 -14.73 -24.25
N GLU A 368 -6.38 -13.72 -24.15
CA GLU A 368 -4.94 -13.92 -24.12
C GLU A 368 -4.49 -14.59 -22.82
N PHE A 369 -5.06 -14.19 -21.68
CA PHE A 369 -4.81 -14.84 -20.38
C PHE A 369 -5.07 -16.35 -20.47
N ILE A 370 -6.26 -16.77 -20.89
CA ILE A 370 -6.61 -18.20 -20.92
C ILE A 370 -5.77 -18.98 -21.95
N ARG A 371 -5.34 -18.32 -23.04
CA ARG A 371 -4.41 -18.88 -24.03
C ARG A 371 -3.01 -19.07 -23.47
N LEU A 372 -2.49 -18.10 -22.72
CA LEU A 372 -1.21 -18.20 -22.00
C LEU A 372 -1.27 -19.33 -20.98
N TRP A 373 -2.34 -19.39 -20.20
CA TRP A 373 -2.56 -20.46 -19.21
C TRP A 373 -2.60 -21.84 -19.86
N SER A 374 -3.34 -21.99 -20.97
CA SER A 374 -3.42 -23.24 -21.73
C SER A 374 -2.06 -23.69 -22.25
N ARG A 375 -1.23 -22.76 -22.77
CA ARG A 375 0.15 -23.06 -23.19
C ARG A 375 1.04 -23.48 -22.03
N GLN A 376 0.93 -22.82 -20.88
CA GLN A 376 1.76 -23.09 -19.71
C GLN A 376 1.44 -24.44 -19.06
N THR A 377 0.17 -24.83 -19.05
CA THR A 377 -0.31 -26.06 -18.39
C THR A 377 -0.41 -27.26 -19.34
N GLY A 378 -0.46 -27.03 -20.64
CA GLY A 378 -0.64 -28.06 -21.65
C GLY A 378 -2.07 -28.59 -21.78
N VAL A 379 -3.04 -28.02 -21.03
CA VAL A 379 -4.46 -28.38 -21.15
C VAL A 379 -5.20 -27.40 -22.05
N SER A 380 -6.17 -27.89 -22.81
CA SER A 380 -6.99 -27.05 -23.69
C SER A 380 -7.93 -26.17 -22.87
N ALA A 381 -7.94 -24.87 -23.15
CA ALA A 381 -8.84 -23.93 -22.50
C ALA A 381 -9.38 -22.88 -23.47
N LYS A 382 -10.60 -22.39 -23.22
CA LYS A 382 -11.26 -21.40 -24.06
C LYS A 382 -11.89 -20.28 -23.25
N TYR A 383 -11.94 -19.10 -23.85
CA TYR A 383 -12.73 -17.98 -23.34
C TYR A 383 -14.16 -18.06 -23.86
N LYS A 384 -15.14 -17.82 -22.99
CA LYS A 384 -16.54 -17.64 -23.33
C LYS A 384 -17.02 -16.34 -22.67
N GLN A 385 -17.38 -15.35 -23.47
CA GLN A 385 -18.12 -14.20 -22.94
C GLN A 385 -19.52 -14.67 -22.52
N VAL A 386 -19.94 -14.29 -21.32
CA VAL A 386 -21.25 -14.61 -20.74
C VAL A 386 -21.98 -13.34 -20.29
N SER A 387 -23.26 -13.42 -19.96
CA SER A 387 -23.96 -12.29 -19.32
C SER A 387 -23.56 -12.14 -17.85
N ILE A 388 -23.91 -11.02 -17.22
CA ILE A 388 -23.71 -10.82 -15.77
C ILE A 388 -24.55 -11.82 -14.97
N GLU A 389 -25.76 -12.14 -15.45
CA GLU A 389 -26.64 -13.13 -14.83
C GLU A 389 -26.03 -14.54 -14.89
N GLU A 390 -25.52 -14.95 -16.06
CA GLU A 390 -24.83 -16.23 -16.23
C GLU A 390 -23.58 -16.32 -15.35
N PHE A 391 -22.80 -15.23 -15.26
CA PHE A 391 -21.65 -15.16 -14.36
C PHE A 391 -22.06 -15.24 -12.88
N SER A 392 -23.11 -14.51 -12.49
CA SER A 392 -23.59 -14.48 -11.11
C SER A 392 -24.09 -15.85 -10.65
N ALA A 393 -24.65 -16.65 -11.55
CA ALA A 393 -25.04 -18.03 -11.27
C ALA A 393 -23.85 -18.97 -10.97
N LEU A 394 -22.63 -18.59 -11.36
CA LEU A 394 -21.39 -19.31 -11.01
C LEU A 394 -20.76 -18.84 -9.69
N ALA A 395 -21.25 -17.73 -9.14
CA ALA A 395 -20.72 -17.16 -7.91
C ALA A 395 -21.29 -17.88 -6.67
N PRO A 396 -20.52 -17.99 -5.58
CA PRO A 396 -20.99 -18.63 -4.34
C PRO A 396 -22.06 -17.81 -3.58
N ASP A 397 -22.21 -16.52 -3.92
CA ASP A 397 -23.12 -15.56 -3.28
C ASP A 397 -23.64 -14.61 -4.37
N GLU A 398 -24.96 -14.40 -4.43
CA GLU A 398 -25.60 -13.61 -5.49
C GLU A 398 -25.11 -12.15 -5.47
N ALA A 399 -25.02 -11.55 -4.29
CA ALA A 399 -24.53 -10.18 -4.14
C ALA A 399 -23.06 -10.05 -4.57
N PHE A 400 -22.26 -11.09 -4.34
CA PHE A 400 -20.87 -11.15 -4.81
C PHE A 400 -20.82 -11.28 -6.33
N GLY A 401 -21.66 -12.14 -6.90
CA GLY A 401 -21.82 -12.31 -8.34
C GLY A 401 -22.19 -11.01 -9.04
N ALA A 402 -23.13 -10.24 -8.48
CA ALA A 402 -23.52 -8.95 -9.02
C ALA A 402 -22.36 -7.92 -8.98
N GLU A 403 -21.70 -7.76 -7.82
CA GLU A 403 -20.59 -6.81 -7.67
C GLU A 403 -19.38 -7.15 -8.55
N ALA A 404 -18.99 -8.43 -8.58
CA ALA A 404 -17.88 -8.88 -9.43
C ALA A 404 -18.27 -8.90 -10.92
N GLY A 405 -19.53 -9.21 -11.24
CA GLY A 405 -20.05 -9.22 -12.60
C GLY A 405 -20.04 -7.82 -13.22
N ASP A 406 -20.48 -6.81 -12.46
CA ASP A 406 -20.37 -5.40 -12.84
C ASP A 406 -18.91 -5.00 -13.11
N MET A 407 -17.97 -5.41 -12.25
CA MET A 407 -16.53 -5.14 -12.43
C MET A 407 -15.99 -5.72 -13.75
N PHE A 408 -16.28 -6.99 -14.03
CA PHE A 408 -15.84 -7.64 -15.26
C PHE A 408 -16.51 -7.01 -16.49
N ALA A 409 -17.79 -6.67 -16.42
CA ALA A 409 -18.49 -6.00 -17.52
C ALA A 409 -17.93 -4.58 -17.77
N TYR A 410 -17.70 -3.80 -16.72
CA TYR A 410 -17.08 -2.47 -16.75
C TYR A 410 -15.70 -2.47 -17.42
N SER A 411 -14.97 -3.57 -17.26
CA SER A 411 -13.65 -3.76 -17.89
C SER A 411 -13.70 -3.77 -19.43
N SER A 412 -14.88 -3.98 -20.03
CA SER A 412 -15.05 -3.94 -21.49
C SER A 412 -15.20 -2.53 -22.04
N ASP A 413 -15.99 -1.72 -21.35
CA ASP A 413 -16.38 -0.37 -21.76
C ASP A 413 -16.89 0.38 -20.52
N PRO A 414 -16.19 1.45 -20.08
CA PRO A 414 -15.09 2.16 -20.78
C PRO A 414 -13.71 1.49 -20.68
N GLY A 415 -13.54 0.45 -19.85
CA GLY A 415 -12.25 -0.15 -19.51
C GLY A 415 -12.07 -0.24 -17.99
N TYR A 416 -11.20 -1.13 -17.52
CA TYR A 416 -11.05 -1.41 -16.09
C TYR A 416 -10.61 -0.19 -15.27
N ASP A 417 -9.88 0.72 -15.87
CA ASP A 417 -9.43 1.99 -15.29
C ASP A 417 -10.35 3.18 -15.60
N GLY A 418 -11.54 2.92 -16.16
CA GLY A 418 -12.43 3.96 -16.64
C GLY A 418 -12.07 4.54 -18.00
N GLY A 419 -11.13 3.91 -18.73
CA GLY A 419 -10.62 4.43 -20.00
C GLY A 419 -9.65 5.60 -19.82
N ASP A 420 -9.09 5.78 -18.61
CA ASP A 420 -8.19 6.87 -18.28
C ASP A 420 -6.78 6.63 -18.85
N ARG A 421 -6.54 7.19 -20.04
CA ARG A 421 -5.24 7.13 -20.71
C ARG A 421 -4.15 8.00 -20.07
N THR A 422 -4.46 8.73 -18.99
CA THR A 422 -3.50 9.58 -18.28
C THR A 422 -2.79 8.85 -17.13
N LEU A 423 -3.23 7.64 -16.78
CA LEU A 423 -2.58 6.83 -15.76
C LEU A 423 -1.16 6.47 -16.17
N LEU A 424 -0.20 6.86 -15.33
CA LEU A 424 1.20 6.49 -15.52
C LEU A 424 1.42 5.02 -15.16
N LYS A 425 2.23 4.33 -15.96
CA LYS A 425 2.55 2.90 -15.79
C LYS A 425 4.00 2.72 -15.35
N ALA A 426 4.38 1.49 -15.02
CA ALA A 426 5.75 1.17 -14.63
C ALA A 426 6.77 1.56 -15.73
N GLU A 427 6.37 1.54 -17.00
CA GLU A 427 7.20 2.02 -18.11
C GLU A 427 7.49 3.51 -18.03
N ASP A 428 6.51 4.33 -17.67
CA ASP A 428 6.67 5.79 -17.55
C ASP A 428 7.58 6.15 -16.37
N ILE A 429 7.46 5.41 -15.27
CA ILE A 429 8.35 5.52 -14.11
C ILE A 429 9.81 5.17 -14.51
N ARG A 430 10.00 4.10 -15.30
CA ARG A 430 11.33 3.74 -15.83
C ARG A 430 11.89 4.78 -16.80
N LYS A 431 11.04 5.38 -17.64
CA LYS A 431 11.43 6.51 -18.51
C LYS A 431 11.88 7.73 -17.71
N ALA A 432 11.38 7.90 -16.50
CA ALA A 432 11.84 8.92 -15.55
C ALA A 432 13.14 8.53 -14.81
N GLY A 433 13.76 7.40 -15.14
CA GLY A 433 15.02 6.95 -14.55
C GLY A 433 14.88 6.23 -13.20
N ILE A 434 13.66 5.83 -12.82
CA ILE A 434 13.39 5.13 -11.56
C ILE A 434 13.13 3.65 -11.84
N GLU A 435 13.88 2.78 -11.15
CA GLU A 435 13.67 1.34 -11.20
C GLU A 435 12.28 0.96 -10.71
N CYS A 436 11.52 0.24 -11.55
CA CYS A 436 10.19 -0.25 -11.23
C CYS A 436 10.01 -1.65 -11.85
N PRO A 437 10.63 -2.69 -11.26
CA PRO A 437 10.47 -4.07 -11.73
C PRO A 437 9.05 -4.57 -11.46
N MET A 438 8.47 -5.22 -12.46
CA MET A 438 7.13 -5.81 -12.41
C MET A 438 7.18 -7.23 -12.97
N THR A 439 6.42 -8.15 -12.37
CA THR A 439 6.32 -9.55 -12.77
C THR A 439 5.32 -9.69 -13.93
N SER A 440 5.78 -10.27 -15.04
CA SER A 440 4.88 -10.54 -16.18
C SER A 440 3.88 -11.66 -15.87
N LEU A 441 2.76 -11.69 -16.60
CA LEU A 441 1.75 -12.74 -16.46
C LEU A 441 2.33 -14.12 -16.77
N GLU A 442 3.16 -14.25 -17.80
CA GLU A 442 3.87 -15.49 -18.12
C GLU A 442 4.78 -15.96 -16.99
N GLU A 443 5.55 -15.02 -16.40
CA GLU A 443 6.42 -15.33 -15.27
C GLU A 443 5.62 -15.78 -14.05
N TYR A 444 4.50 -15.13 -13.76
CA TYR A 444 3.59 -15.53 -12.69
C TYR A 444 3.05 -16.95 -12.94
N MET A 445 2.49 -17.20 -14.13
CA MET A 445 1.89 -18.49 -14.48
C MET A 445 2.90 -19.65 -14.40
N ARG A 446 4.15 -19.42 -14.76
CA ARG A 446 5.22 -20.43 -14.65
C ARG A 446 5.57 -20.78 -13.20
N LYS A 447 5.43 -19.83 -12.26
CA LYS A 447 5.76 -20.02 -10.83
C LYS A 447 4.57 -20.53 -10.02
N GLU A 448 3.35 -20.30 -10.49
CA GLU A 448 2.13 -20.66 -9.78
C GLU A 448 1.93 -22.20 -9.77
N ASP A 449 1.46 -22.70 -8.62
CA ASP A 449 1.03 -24.09 -8.49
C ASP A 449 -0.41 -24.25 -9.00
N TRP A 450 -0.55 -24.92 -10.14
CA TRP A 450 -1.84 -25.17 -10.78
C TRP A 450 -2.48 -26.50 -10.37
N SER A 451 -1.85 -27.31 -9.50
CA SER A 451 -2.35 -28.65 -9.16
C SER A 451 -3.78 -28.66 -8.63
N ALA A 452 -4.17 -27.67 -7.82
CA ALA A 452 -5.53 -27.56 -7.31
C ALA A 452 -6.57 -27.30 -8.44
N ILE A 453 -6.21 -26.54 -9.46
CA ILE A 453 -7.09 -26.24 -10.60
C ILE A 453 -7.17 -27.43 -11.55
N LEU A 454 -6.03 -28.06 -11.85
CA LEU A 454 -5.97 -29.21 -12.75
C LEU A 454 -6.64 -30.46 -12.14
N GLY A 455 -6.67 -30.54 -10.81
CA GLY A 455 -7.28 -31.63 -10.05
C GLY A 455 -8.79 -31.51 -9.80
N GLN A 456 -9.47 -30.46 -10.30
CA GLN A 456 -10.94 -30.28 -10.19
C GLN A 456 -11.74 -31.49 -10.67
#